data_AF-A0A929UI25-F1
#
_entry.id   AF-A0A929UI25-F1
#
_cell.length_a   1.000
_cell.length_b   1.000
_cell.length_c   1.000
_cell.angle_alpha   90.00
_cell.angle_beta   90.00
_cell.angle_gamma   90.00
#
_symmetry.space_group_name_H-M   'P 1'
#
loop_
_entity.id
_entity.type
_entity.pdbx_description
1 polymer ?
#
loop_
_entity_poly.entity_id
_entity_poly.type
_entity_poly.pdbx_seq_one_letter_code
_entity_poly.pdbx_strand_id
1 'polypeptide(L)'
;MKYLTLVKHHNCPQLAHLYEHMFVSTATEFLYQQDQYQLIDYSLNGHTYPNGTIIIKSAWYTVDATRLTNQIPTLPTDFGGIDNEPVSLALYQLFAEESNQLYVADSGKMMHELHNLDASPWQNIDTVKRLTSENTSDYGDIIYSTDHPAAIPHKLELHFQLEQQYRRQRPETLPLFHEYARFLNLSISQKLCYQFGSYYNDDFVRYNREEASITNSLHVSTQAGPIQFADIVNCVSATARSLRSPGINQRFADYLHNVSYNDSPLTAPDVDRLLSDLGILLGGAGWRAIATPDNINDVAQATEIIVKYGNQSEVIE
;
A
#
# COMPACT_ATOMS: atom_id res chain seq x y z
N MET A 1 5.10 18.08 -10.79
CA MET A 1 4.17 16.95 -10.63
C MET A 1 3.87 16.34 -11.98
N LYS A 2 3.81 15.01 -12.08
CA LYS A 2 3.41 14.28 -13.30
C LYS A 2 2.33 13.26 -12.94
N TYR A 3 1.39 13.03 -13.84
CA TYR A 3 0.38 11.98 -13.71
C TYR A 3 0.60 10.94 -14.80
N LEU A 4 0.35 9.68 -14.46
CA LEU A 4 0.39 8.59 -15.40
C LEU A 4 -0.76 7.62 -15.10
N THR A 5 -1.56 7.32 -16.11
CA THR A 5 -2.60 6.30 -16.02
C THR A 5 -2.32 5.23 -17.07
N LEU A 6 -2.13 4.00 -16.61
CA LEU A 6 -1.84 2.84 -17.43
C LEU A 6 -3.04 1.92 -17.45
N VAL A 7 -3.26 1.28 -18.59
CA VAL A 7 -4.34 0.32 -18.81
C VAL A 7 -3.76 -0.96 -19.39
N LYS A 8 -4.26 -2.08 -18.88
CA LYS A 8 -4.05 -3.43 -19.42
C LYS A 8 -5.35 -4.21 -19.26
N HIS A 9 -5.53 -5.30 -20.00
CA HIS A 9 -6.77 -6.05 -19.99
C HIS A 9 -6.50 -7.55 -20.18
N HIS A 10 -7.27 -8.36 -19.48
CA HIS A 10 -7.32 -9.80 -19.67
C HIS A 10 -8.76 -10.31 -19.49
N ASN A 11 -9.17 -11.32 -20.26
CA ASN A 11 -10.56 -11.80 -20.27
C ASN A 11 -10.97 -12.57 -18.99
N CYS A 12 -10.01 -13.12 -18.24
CA CYS A 12 -10.23 -13.64 -16.89
C CYS A 12 -9.98 -12.51 -15.87
N PRO A 13 -11.02 -11.98 -15.20
CA PRO A 13 -10.87 -10.86 -14.28
C PRO A 13 -9.99 -11.18 -13.07
N GLN A 14 -10.04 -12.42 -12.57
CA GLN A 14 -9.23 -12.84 -11.42
C GLN A 14 -7.75 -13.00 -11.79
N LEU A 15 -7.43 -13.39 -13.02
CA LEU A 15 -6.04 -13.36 -13.51
C LEU A 15 -5.55 -11.92 -13.72
N ALA A 16 -6.41 -11.03 -14.21
CA ALA A 16 -6.10 -9.60 -14.30
C ALA A 16 -5.80 -9.01 -12.91
N HIS A 17 -6.61 -9.37 -11.91
CA HIS A 17 -6.46 -8.90 -10.54
C HIS A 17 -5.18 -9.44 -9.88
N LEU A 18 -4.87 -10.72 -10.11
CA LEU A 18 -3.59 -11.30 -9.71
C LEU A 18 -2.39 -10.54 -10.31
N TYR A 19 -2.44 -10.27 -11.62
CA TYR A 19 -1.38 -9.52 -12.31
C TYR A 19 -1.25 -8.08 -11.79
N GLU A 20 -2.36 -7.42 -11.43
CA GLU A 20 -2.33 -6.12 -10.78
C GLU A 20 -1.52 -6.15 -9.48
N HIS A 21 -1.82 -7.08 -8.57
CA HIS A 21 -1.08 -7.23 -7.31
C HIS A 21 0.41 -7.47 -7.55
N MET A 22 0.76 -8.34 -8.52
CA MET A 22 2.15 -8.61 -8.89
C MET A 22 2.86 -7.36 -9.43
N PHE A 23 2.22 -6.61 -10.33
CA PHE A 23 2.80 -5.42 -10.95
C PHE A 23 2.96 -4.28 -9.94
N VAL A 24 1.93 -4.01 -9.12
CA VAL A 24 1.97 -2.97 -8.08
C VAL A 24 3.08 -3.28 -7.07
N SER A 25 3.17 -4.53 -6.62
CA SER A 25 4.21 -4.99 -5.69
C SER A 25 5.62 -4.85 -6.28
N THR A 26 5.80 -5.20 -7.55
CA THR A 26 7.08 -5.02 -8.27
C THR A 26 7.45 -3.54 -8.36
N ALA A 27 6.49 -2.68 -8.74
CA ALA A 27 6.73 -1.26 -8.91
C ALA A 27 7.03 -0.55 -7.58
N THR A 28 6.31 -0.89 -6.51
CA THR A 28 6.54 -0.32 -5.18
C THR A 28 7.88 -0.77 -4.60
N GLU A 29 8.26 -2.04 -4.78
CA GLU A 29 9.56 -2.54 -4.35
C GLU A 29 10.71 -1.86 -5.12
N PHE A 30 10.57 -1.72 -6.44
CA PHE A 30 11.53 -0.98 -7.26
C PHE A 30 11.70 0.46 -6.75
N LEU A 31 10.60 1.17 -6.48
CA LEU A 31 10.64 2.55 -5.99
C LEU A 31 11.27 2.65 -4.60
N TYR A 32 10.95 1.72 -3.71
CA TYR A 32 11.54 1.64 -2.38
C TYR A 32 13.07 1.47 -2.45
N GLN A 33 13.57 0.63 -3.37
CA GLN A 33 15.00 0.44 -3.60
C GLN A 33 15.70 1.68 -4.18
N GLN A 34 14.95 2.65 -4.69
CA GLN A 34 15.44 3.95 -5.14
C GLN A 34 15.19 5.07 -4.12
N ASP A 35 14.94 4.72 -2.84
CA ASP A 35 14.59 5.64 -1.76
C ASP A 35 13.40 6.55 -2.10
N GLN A 36 12.44 6.04 -2.87
CA GLN A 36 11.18 6.73 -3.16
C GLN A 36 10.04 6.05 -2.40
N TYR A 37 9.23 6.85 -1.70
CA TYR A 37 8.19 6.34 -0.83
C TYR A 37 6.83 6.88 -1.23
N GLN A 38 5.83 6.00 -1.16
CA GLN A 38 4.44 6.39 -1.32
C GLN A 38 4.09 7.47 -0.29
N LEU A 39 3.16 8.35 -0.66
CA LEU A 39 2.74 9.56 0.06
C LEU A 39 3.62 10.78 -0.19
N ILE A 40 4.92 10.70 0.10
CA ILE A 40 5.80 11.88 0.05
C ILE A 40 6.43 12.10 -1.33
N ASP A 41 6.68 11.04 -2.10
CA ASP A 41 7.32 11.13 -3.41
C ASP A 41 6.39 10.82 -4.57
N TYR A 42 5.48 9.88 -4.36
CA TYR A 42 4.52 9.43 -5.36
C TYR A 42 3.25 8.85 -4.73
N SER A 43 2.23 8.63 -5.57
CA SER A 43 1.17 7.66 -5.34
C SER A 43 1.09 6.71 -6.52
N LEU A 44 0.81 5.44 -6.26
CA LEU A 44 0.61 4.41 -7.27
C LEU A 44 -0.46 3.46 -6.73
N ASN A 45 -1.58 3.39 -7.43
CA ASN A 45 -2.71 2.56 -7.02
C ASN A 45 -3.21 1.78 -8.24
N GLY A 46 -3.38 0.47 -8.07
CA GLY A 46 -4.05 -0.38 -9.03
C GLY A 46 -5.54 -0.50 -8.74
N HIS A 47 -6.30 -0.89 -9.76
CA HIS A 47 -7.65 -1.39 -9.60
C HIS A 47 -8.03 -2.26 -10.80
N THR A 48 -8.63 -3.42 -10.52
CA THR A 48 -9.14 -4.33 -11.54
C THR A 48 -10.66 -4.31 -11.54
N TYR A 49 -11.23 -4.08 -12.73
CA TYR A 49 -12.68 -4.04 -12.94
C TYR A 49 -13.24 -5.43 -13.26
N PRO A 50 -14.54 -5.68 -13.03
CA PRO A 50 -15.17 -6.98 -13.26
C PRO A 50 -15.05 -7.54 -14.69
N ASN A 51 -14.76 -6.68 -15.67
CA ASN A 51 -14.50 -7.09 -17.05
C ASN A 51 -13.03 -7.46 -17.31
N GLY A 52 -12.19 -7.50 -16.28
CA GLY A 52 -10.75 -7.80 -16.37
C GLY A 52 -9.89 -6.67 -16.92
N THR A 53 -10.40 -5.43 -16.92
CA THR A 53 -9.58 -4.23 -17.18
C THR A 53 -8.81 -3.85 -15.91
N ILE A 54 -7.50 -3.68 -16.04
CA ILE A 54 -6.62 -3.20 -14.98
C ILE A 54 -6.32 -1.73 -15.27
N ILE A 55 -6.48 -0.87 -14.26
CA ILE A 55 -6.08 0.53 -14.32
C ILE A 55 -5.09 0.83 -13.21
N ILE A 56 -3.88 1.26 -13.57
CA ILE A 56 -2.91 1.81 -12.63
C ILE A 56 -2.95 3.33 -12.72
N LYS A 57 -3.28 4.02 -11.62
CA LYS A 57 -3.22 5.48 -11.50
C LYS A 57 -2.04 5.85 -10.63
N SER A 58 -1.18 6.73 -11.14
CA SER A 58 -0.05 7.23 -10.39
C SER A 58 0.15 8.73 -10.53
N ALA A 59 0.68 9.32 -9.47
CA ALA A 59 1.10 10.71 -9.43
C ALA A 59 2.51 10.82 -8.83
N TRP A 60 3.31 11.73 -9.35
CA TRP A 60 4.74 11.84 -9.07
C TRP A 60 5.02 13.26 -8.61
N TYR A 61 5.41 13.42 -7.35
CA TYR A 61 5.44 14.70 -6.65
C TYR A 61 6.81 15.35 -6.72
N THR A 62 7.87 14.55 -6.57
CA THR A 62 9.26 15.03 -6.56
C THR A 62 9.93 14.90 -7.92
N VAL A 63 11.01 15.66 -8.11
CA VAL A 63 11.82 15.60 -9.35
C VAL A 63 12.42 14.21 -9.55
N ASP A 64 12.90 13.59 -8.48
CA ASP A 64 13.54 12.27 -8.55
C ASP A 64 12.53 11.16 -8.88
N ALA A 65 11.38 11.14 -8.21
CA ALA A 65 10.31 10.21 -8.55
C ALA A 65 9.82 10.40 -10.01
N THR A 66 9.72 11.66 -10.47
CA THR A 66 9.33 11.97 -11.86
C THR A 66 10.30 11.40 -12.91
N ARG A 67 11.60 11.30 -12.58
CA ARG A 67 12.61 10.69 -13.48
C ARG A 67 12.39 9.18 -13.63
N LEU A 68 11.85 8.52 -12.61
CA LEU A 68 11.56 7.09 -12.62
C LEU A 68 10.24 6.73 -13.34
N THR A 69 9.31 7.68 -13.48
CA THR A 69 7.97 7.43 -14.06
C THR A 69 7.99 6.71 -15.40
N ASN A 70 8.97 7.01 -16.27
CA ASN A 70 9.03 6.41 -17.61
C ASN A 70 9.51 4.94 -17.58
N GLN A 71 10.11 4.48 -16.48
CA GLN A 71 10.57 3.10 -16.33
C GLN A 71 9.44 2.18 -15.85
N ILE A 72 8.46 2.73 -15.12
CA ILE A 72 7.36 1.96 -14.52
C ILE A 72 6.59 1.07 -15.51
N PRO A 73 6.16 1.55 -16.70
CA PRO A 73 5.41 0.72 -17.64
C PRO A 73 6.23 -0.41 -18.27
N THR A 74 7.56 -0.39 -18.08
CA THR A 74 8.51 -1.34 -18.65
C THR A 74 9.19 -2.21 -17.60
N LEU A 75 8.81 -2.06 -16.33
CA LEU A 75 9.33 -2.94 -15.28
C LEU A 75 8.88 -4.37 -15.58
N PRO A 76 9.81 -5.34 -15.67
CA PRO A 76 9.42 -6.74 -15.76
C PRO A 76 8.76 -7.13 -14.45
N THR A 77 7.58 -7.73 -14.50
CA THR A 77 6.96 -8.26 -13.28
C THR A 77 7.83 -9.39 -12.73
N ASP A 78 8.05 -9.42 -11.42
CA ASP A 78 8.80 -10.52 -10.82
C ASP A 78 7.93 -11.78 -10.75
N PHE A 79 8.34 -12.82 -11.48
CA PHE A 79 7.71 -14.14 -11.44
C PHE A 79 8.42 -15.10 -10.48
N GLY A 80 9.57 -14.71 -9.92
CA GLY A 80 10.41 -15.57 -9.10
C GLY A 80 11.25 -16.56 -9.92
N GLY A 81 11.85 -17.51 -9.19
CA GLY A 81 12.65 -18.57 -9.77
C GLY A 81 11.80 -19.79 -10.14
N ILE A 82 12.31 -20.98 -9.82
CA ILE A 82 11.62 -22.26 -10.11
C ILE A 82 10.35 -22.43 -9.26
N ASP A 83 10.27 -21.76 -8.12
CA ASP A 83 9.20 -21.84 -7.13
C ASP A 83 8.02 -20.90 -7.37
N ASN A 84 8.16 -19.93 -8.27
CA ASN A 84 7.15 -18.90 -8.53
C ASN A 84 6.65 -18.19 -7.26
N GLU A 85 7.54 -17.94 -6.29
CA GLU A 85 7.19 -17.38 -4.98
C GLU A 85 6.39 -16.06 -5.10
N PRO A 86 6.78 -15.04 -5.90
CA PRO A 86 6.02 -13.80 -6.03
C PRO A 86 4.58 -14.00 -6.54
N VAL A 87 4.38 -14.97 -7.44
CA VAL A 87 3.04 -15.33 -7.93
C VAL A 87 2.20 -15.92 -6.81
N SER A 88 2.80 -16.78 -5.99
CA SER A 88 2.14 -17.40 -4.84
C SER A 88 1.75 -16.36 -3.79
N LEU A 89 2.63 -15.40 -3.50
CA LEU A 89 2.36 -14.31 -2.57
C LEU A 89 1.20 -13.41 -3.07
N ALA A 90 1.20 -13.05 -4.35
CA ALA A 90 0.09 -12.29 -4.94
C ALA A 90 -1.23 -13.08 -4.97
N LEU A 91 -1.18 -14.41 -5.17
CA LEU A 91 -2.35 -15.28 -5.02
C LEU A 91 -2.87 -15.33 -3.58
N TYR A 92 -1.98 -15.37 -2.58
CA TYR A 92 -2.40 -15.33 -1.19
C TYR A 92 -3.06 -14.01 -0.82
N GLN A 93 -2.57 -12.90 -1.37
CA GLN A 93 -3.20 -11.60 -1.21
C GLN A 93 -4.62 -11.61 -1.79
N LEU A 94 -4.78 -12.13 -3.00
CA LEU A 94 -6.08 -12.29 -3.64
C LEU A 94 -7.04 -13.16 -2.82
N PHE A 95 -6.56 -14.28 -2.25
CA PHE A 95 -7.37 -15.14 -1.38
C PHE A 95 -7.75 -14.50 -0.04
N ALA A 96 -6.93 -13.56 0.46
CA ALA A 96 -7.19 -12.83 1.70
C ALA A 96 -8.17 -11.65 1.51
N GLU A 97 -8.29 -11.16 0.27
CA GLU A 97 -9.17 -10.07 -0.14
C GLU A 97 -10.60 -10.55 -0.43
N GLU A 98 -10.74 -11.66 -1.15
CA GLU A 98 -12.03 -12.09 -1.70
C GLU A 98 -12.97 -12.66 -0.65
N SER A 99 -14.25 -12.29 -0.75
CA SER A 99 -15.29 -12.77 0.17
C SER A 99 -15.72 -14.20 -0.10
N ASN A 100 -15.53 -14.66 -1.34
CA ASN A 100 -15.80 -16.01 -1.79
C ASN A 100 -14.50 -16.77 -2.05
N GLN A 101 -14.56 -18.09 -1.86
CA GLN A 101 -13.43 -18.95 -2.16
C GLN A 101 -13.12 -18.90 -3.66
N LEU A 102 -11.86 -18.64 -3.99
CA LEU A 102 -11.33 -18.77 -5.34
C LEU A 102 -10.73 -20.16 -5.57
N TYR A 103 -10.84 -20.64 -6.81
CA TYR A 103 -10.21 -21.87 -7.26
C TYR A 103 -9.35 -21.62 -8.50
N VAL A 104 -8.11 -22.11 -8.48
CA VAL A 104 -7.21 -22.13 -9.64
C VAL A 104 -7.39 -23.47 -10.35
N ALA A 105 -8.03 -23.46 -11.52
CA ALA A 105 -8.39 -24.71 -12.20
C ALA A 105 -7.21 -25.33 -12.97
N ASP A 106 -6.34 -24.49 -13.52
CA ASP A 106 -5.14 -24.92 -14.25
C ASP A 106 -4.00 -23.94 -13.98
N SER A 107 -3.06 -24.35 -13.12
CA SER A 107 -1.89 -23.55 -12.77
C SER A 107 -0.92 -23.36 -13.93
N GLY A 108 -0.83 -24.32 -14.86
CA GLY A 108 0.01 -24.20 -16.05
C GLY A 108 -0.54 -23.15 -17.01
N LYS A 109 -1.86 -23.18 -17.26
CA LYS A 109 -2.54 -22.16 -18.06
C LYS A 109 -2.49 -20.79 -17.39
N MET A 110 -2.67 -20.72 -16.07
CA MET A 110 -2.52 -19.48 -15.30
C MET A 110 -1.15 -18.83 -15.51
N MET A 111 -0.07 -19.60 -15.32
CA MET A 111 1.30 -19.08 -15.52
C MET A 111 1.54 -18.66 -16.97
N HIS A 112 1.06 -19.44 -17.95
CA HIS A 112 1.17 -19.10 -19.36
C HIS A 112 0.49 -17.75 -19.67
N GLU A 113 -0.74 -17.55 -19.21
CA GLU A 113 -1.49 -16.32 -19.47
C GLU A 113 -0.94 -15.12 -18.70
N LEU A 114 -0.40 -15.30 -17.49
CA LEU A 114 0.30 -14.22 -16.80
C LEU A 114 1.54 -13.74 -17.57
N HIS A 115 2.33 -14.66 -18.13
CA HIS A 115 3.46 -14.29 -18.99
C HIS A 115 3.02 -13.59 -20.28
N ASN A 116 1.93 -14.04 -20.91
CA ASN A 116 1.36 -13.37 -22.10
C ASN A 116 0.90 -11.95 -21.76
N LEU A 117 0.26 -11.79 -20.59
CA LEU A 117 -0.21 -10.50 -20.10
C LEU A 117 0.96 -9.58 -19.77
N ASP A 118 2.04 -10.08 -19.17
CA ASP A 118 3.24 -9.31 -18.86
C ASP A 118 3.97 -8.83 -20.12
N ALA A 119 4.15 -9.72 -21.10
CA ALA A 119 4.78 -9.41 -22.38
C ALA A 119 3.99 -8.38 -23.21
N SER A 120 2.68 -8.23 -22.94
CA SER A 120 1.86 -7.20 -23.55
C SER A 120 2.15 -5.83 -22.92
N PRO A 121 2.48 -4.78 -23.71
CA PRO A 121 2.85 -3.49 -23.15
C PRO A 121 1.65 -2.82 -22.46
N TRP A 122 1.92 -2.10 -21.37
CA TRP A 122 0.96 -1.18 -20.78
C TRP A 122 0.56 -0.09 -21.77
N GLN A 123 -0.72 0.23 -21.84
CA GLN A 123 -1.24 1.32 -22.67
C GLN A 123 -1.41 2.58 -21.83
N ASN A 124 -1.01 3.74 -22.35
CA ASN A 124 -1.39 5.01 -21.74
C ASN A 124 -2.89 5.26 -22.02
N ILE A 125 -3.65 5.64 -20.98
CA ILE A 125 -5.11 5.90 -21.09
C ILE A 125 -5.47 6.83 -22.26
N ASP A 126 -4.65 7.84 -22.55
CA ASP A 126 -4.90 8.83 -23.61
C ASP A 126 -4.78 8.23 -25.03
N THR A 127 -4.11 7.08 -25.15
CA THR A 127 -3.96 6.35 -26.42
C THR A 127 -5.09 5.35 -26.66
N VAL A 128 -5.91 5.05 -25.64
CA VAL A 128 -7.01 4.10 -25.72
C VAL A 128 -8.19 4.75 -26.45
N LYS A 129 -8.41 4.37 -27.71
CA LYS A 129 -9.59 4.84 -28.48
C LYS A 129 -10.90 4.27 -27.94
N ARG A 130 -10.90 2.97 -27.66
CA ARG A 130 -12.01 2.20 -27.09
C ARG A 130 -11.48 0.85 -26.66
N LEU A 131 -11.83 0.43 -25.44
CA LEU A 131 -11.59 -0.93 -24.96
C LEU A 131 -12.96 -1.60 -24.77
N THR A 132 -13.22 -2.65 -25.53
CA THR A 132 -14.44 -3.46 -25.40
C THR A 132 -14.05 -4.82 -24.85
N SER A 133 -14.70 -5.24 -23.76
CA SER A 133 -14.63 -6.63 -23.32
C SER A 133 -15.34 -7.50 -24.35
N GLU A 134 -14.65 -8.48 -24.91
CA GLU A 134 -15.29 -9.53 -25.69
C GLU A 134 -16.09 -10.45 -24.73
N ASN A 135 -17.19 -11.04 -25.20
CA ASN A 135 -18.02 -11.90 -24.34
C ASN A 135 -17.17 -13.07 -23.79
N THR A 136 -17.10 -13.15 -22.46
CA THR A 136 -16.09 -13.87 -21.67
C THR A 136 -16.39 -15.35 -21.41
N SER A 137 -17.12 -16.05 -22.28
CA SER A 137 -17.54 -17.43 -21.98
C SER A 137 -16.41 -18.47 -21.97
N ASP A 138 -15.23 -18.19 -22.54
CA ASP A 138 -14.13 -19.17 -22.67
C ASP A 138 -12.98 -19.00 -21.65
N TYR A 139 -12.97 -17.93 -20.84
CA TYR A 139 -11.90 -17.66 -19.86
C TYR A 139 -12.33 -17.84 -18.40
N GLY A 140 -13.58 -18.27 -18.16
CA GLY A 140 -14.12 -18.58 -16.83
C GLY A 140 -13.39 -19.69 -16.07
N ASP A 141 -12.38 -20.32 -16.67
CA ASP A 141 -11.79 -21.56 -16.18
C ASP A 141 -10.34 -21.43 -15.66
N ILE A 142 -9.72 -20.24 -15.60
CA ILE A 142 -8.33 -20.13 -15.11
C ILE A 142 -8.30 -19.95 -13.60
N ILE A 143 -8.91 -18.86 -13.13
CA ILE A 143 -9.20 -18.59 -11.72
C ILE A 143 -10.65 -18.13 -11.65
N TYR A 144 -11.46 -18.76 -10.81
CA TYR A 144 -12.86 -18.38 -10.65
C TYR A 144 -13.29 -18.36 -9.19
N SER A 145 -14.22 -17.46 -8.90
CA SER A 145 -14.94 -17.43 -7.64
C SER A 145 -15.97 -18.56 -7.61
N THR A 146 -16.03 -19.24 -6.48
CA THR A 146 -17.11 -20.18 -6.16
C THR A 146 -18.25 -19.45 -5.44
N ASP A 147 -19.37 -20.14 -5.21
CA ASP A 147 -20.46 -19.65 -4.36
C ASP A 147 -20.22 -19.93 -2.86
N HIS A 148 -19.08 -20.52 -2.51
CA HIS A 148 -18.71 -20.80 -1.13
C HIS A 148 -17.97 -19.61 -0.53
N PRO A 149 -18.23 -19.25 0.74
CA PRO A 149 -17.50 -18.18 1.40
C PRO A 149 -16.02 -18.55 1.55
N ALA A 150 -15.14 -17.56 1.44
CA ALA A 150 -13.72 -17.73 1.70
C ALA A 150 -13.48 -18.12 3.16
N ALA A 151 -12.37 -18.82 3.42
CA ALA A 151 -11.92 -19.05 4.78
C ALA A 151 -11.55 -17.71 5.44
N ILE A 152 -11.87 -17.55 6.72
CA ILE A 152 -11.55 -16.33 7.46
C ILE A 152 -10.01 -16.22 7.54
N PRO A 153 -9.40 -15.14 7.00
CA PRO A 153 -7.96 -14.98 7.01
C PRO A 153 -7.43 -14.75 8.44
N HIS A 154 -6.15 -15.04 8.64
CA HIS A 154 -5.46 -14.68 9.88
C HIS A 154 -5.26 -13.16 9.92
N LYS A 155 -5.40 -12.59 11.12
CA LYS A 155 -5.26 -11.15 11.32
C LYS A 155 -3.85 -10.81 11.79
N LEU A 156 -3.18 -9.94 11.05
CA LEU A 156 -1.96 -9.24 11.43
C LEU A 156 -2.35 -7.78 11.75
N GLU A 157 -1.99 -7.29 12.92
CA GLU A 157 -2.28 -5.90 13.31
C GLU A 157 -1.00 -5.10 13.52
N LEU A 158 -1.01 -3.87 13.00
CA LEU A 158 -0.02 -2.85 13.29
C LEU A 158 -0.70 -1.75 14.11
N HIS A 159 -0.21 -1.48 15.31
CA HIS A 159 -0.70 -0.39 16.14
C HIS A 159 0.38 0.68 16.23
N PHE A 160 0.09 1.87 15.71
CA PHE A 160 0.92 3.05 15.88
C PHE A 160 0.40 3.82 17.08
N GLN A 161 1.21 4.05 18.09
CA GLN A 161 0.79 4.69 19.32
C GLN A 161 1.69 5.88 19.63
N LEU A 162 1.09 7.05 19.87
CA LEU A 162 1.83 8.22 20.34
C LEU A 162 1.94 8.17 21.86
N GLU A 163 3.15 8.33 22.39
CA GLU A 163 3.40 8.36 23.83
C GLU A 163 2.50 9.38 24.54
N GLN A 164 1.84 8.92 25.62
CA GLN A 164 0.88 9.73 26.35
C GLN A 164 1.52 10.99 26.96
N GLN A 165 2.75 10.87 27.49
CA GLN A 165 3.47 11.99 28.09
C GLN A 165 3.79 13.05 27.03
N TYR A 166 4.36 12.63 25.90
CA TYR A 166 4.67 13.52 24.78
C TYR A 166 3.43 14.28 24.31
N ARG A 167 2.33 13.56 24.07
CA ARG A 167 1.07 14.15 23.63
C ARG A 167 0.51 15.20 24.60
N ARG A 168 0.63 14.98 25.91
CA ARG A 168 0.16 15.95 26.92
C ARG A 168 0.99 17.23 26.90
N GLN A 169 2.28 17.12 26.60
CA GLN A 169 3.20 18.26 26.53
C GLN A 169 3.11 19.01 25.19
N ARG A 170 2.79 18.29 24.10
CA ARG A 170 2.78 18.78 22.72
C ARG A 170 1.47 18.42 21.99
N PRO A 171 0.28 18.81 22.49
CA PRO A 171 -0.99 18.43 21.86
C PRO A 171 -1.15 18.94 20.42
N GLU A 172 -0.44 20.01 20.06
CA GLU A 172 -0.41 20.60 18.71
C GLU A 172 0.20 19.68 17.64
N THR A 173 0.98 18.66 18.03
CA THR A 173 1.61 17.72 17.09
C THR A 173 0.75 16.51 16.78
N LEU A 174 -0.46 16.42 17.33
CA LEU A 174 -1.37 15.31 17.05
C LEU A 174 -1.69 15.12 15.55
N PRO A 175 -1.92 16.18 14.74
CA PRO A 175 -2.06 16.03 13.29
C PRO A 175 -0.80 15.51 12.60
N LEU A 176 0.40 15.87 13.11
CA LEU A 176 1.66 15.33 12.60
C LEU A 176 1.75 13.83 12.86
N PHE A 177 1.41 13.39 14.07
CA PHE A 177 1.36 11.96 14.39
C PHE A 177 0.41 11.21 13.47
N HIS A 178 -0.80 11.74 13.23
CA HIS A 178 -1.79 11.09 12.35
C HIS A 178 -1.23 10.86 10.94
N GLU A 179 -0.68 11.90 10.31
CA GLU A 179 -0.14 11.77 8.95
C GLU A 179 1.19 10.98 8.91
N TYR A 180 2.00 11.07 9.96
CA TYR A 180 3.25 10.32 10.06
C TYR A 180 3.01 8.83 10.27
N ALA A 181 2.03 8.46 11.11
CA ALA A 181 1.59 7.08 11.26
C ALA A 181 1.01 6.54 9.95
N ARG A 182 0.27 7.35 9.18
CA ARG A 182 -0.20 6.99 7.83
C ARG A 182 0.96 6.72 6.88
N PHE A 183 2.00 7.56 6.89
CA PHE A 183 3.22 7.37 6.10
C PHE A 183 3.93 6.03 6.43
N LEU A 184 4.13 5.77 7.73
CA LEU A 184 4.72 4.52 8.20
C LEU A 184 3.86 3.32 7.81
N ASN A 185 2.54 3.40 8.05
CA ASN A 185 1.59 2.33 7.76
C ASN A 185 1.58 1.95 6.29
N LEU A 186 1.50 2.93 5.38
CA LEU A 186 1.51 2.65 3.93
C LEU A 186 2.76 1.87 3.51
N SER A 187 3.93 2.32 3.95
CA SER A 187 5.21 1.72 3.56
C SER A 187 5.43 0.34 4.21
N ILE A 188 5.09 0.20 5.50
CA ILE A 188 5.19 -1.09 6.20
C ILE A 188 4.21 -2.10 5.61
N SER A 189 2.95 -1.71 5.40
CA SER A 189 1.95 -2.60 4.85
C SER A 189 2.29 -3.04 3.43
N GLN A 190 2.87 -2.16 2.59
CA GLN A 190 3.39 -2.56 1.27
C GLN A 190 4.48 -3.63 1.38
N LYS A 191 5.42 -3.48 2.31
CA LYS A 191 6.46 -4.48 2.55
C LYS A 191 5.90 -5.81 3.06
N LEU A 192 4.87 -5.75 3.91
CA LEU A 192 4.19 -6.95 4.41
C LEU A 192 3.36 -7.64 3.32
N CYS A 193 2.73 -6.89 2.41
CA CYS A 193 2.04 -7.46 1.25
C CYS A 193 3.07 -8.17 0.35
N TYR A 194 4.16 -7.48 0.04
CA TYR A 194 5.24 -7.99 -0.81
C TYR A 194 5.91 -9.25 -0.25
N GLN A 195 6.23 -9.30 1.05
CA GLN A 195 6.98 -10.42 1.65
C GLN A 195 6.12 -11.57 2.12
N PHE A 196 4.85 -11.33 2.47
CA PHE A 196 4.01 -12.33 3.14
C PHE A 196 2.69 -12.61 2.43
N GLY A 197 2.43 -11.97 1.27
CA GLY A 197 1.17 -12.12 0.54
C GLY A 197 -0.04 -11.69 1.37
N SER A 198 0.17 -10.73 2.28
CA SER A 198 -0.90 -10.17 3.09
C SER A 198 -1.72 -9.16 2.28
N TYR A 199 -2.97 -8.98 2.63
CA TYR A 199 -3.89 -8.00 2.05
C TYR A 199 -4.17 -6.89 3.04
N TYR A 200 -4.01 -5.64 2.61
CA TYR A 200 -4.42 -4.47 3.37
C TYR A 200 -5.95 -4.38 3.38
N ASN A 201 -6.58 -4.57 4.54
CA ASN A 201 -8.04 -4.51 4.63
C ASN A 201 -8.51 -3.09 4.96
N ASP A 202 -8.25 -2.63 6.18
CA ASP A 202 -8.73 -1.35 6.69
C ASP A 202 -7.78 -0.81 7.77
N ASP A 203 -7.78 0.51 7.94
CA ASP A 203 -7.25 1.20 9.12
C ASP A 203 -8.38 1.72 10.02
N PHE A 204 -8.14 1.63 11.32
CA PHE A 204 -9.04 2.07 12.36
C PHE A 204 -8.32 3.04 13.29
N VAL A 205 -8.98 4.13 13.64
CA VAL A 205 -8.36 5.24 14.33
C VAL A 205 -9.00 5.42 15.72
N ARG A 206 -8.18 5.47 16.77
CA ARG A 206 -8.63 5.74 18.15
C ARG A 206 -7.94 6.97 18.70
N TYR A 207 -8.72 8.04 18.87
CA TYR A 207 -8.30 9.22 19.60
C TYR A 207 -9.27 9.52 20.74
N ASN A 208 -8.76 9.46 21.96
CA ASN A 208 -9.46 9.91 23.15
C ASN A 208 -8.45 10.58 24.11
N ARG A 209 -8.87 10.94 25.33
CA ARG A 209 -7.96 11.62 26.29
C ARG A 209 -6.79 10.76 26.76
N GLU A 210 -6.93 9.45 26.65
CA GLU A 210 -6.00 8.46 27.19
C GLU A 210 -5.13 7.85 26.11
N GLU A 211 -5.66 7.75 24.88
CA GLU A 211 -5.06 7.03 23.76
C GLU A 211 -5.02 7.89 22.49
N ALA A 212 -3.90 7.85 21.79
CA ALA A 212 -3.75 8.32 20.42
C ALA A 212 -3.10 7.20 19.61
N SER A 213 -3.94 6.40 18.97
CA SER A 213 -3.48 5.23 18.23
C SER A 213 -4.17 5.09 16.88
N ILE A 214 -3.42 4.52 15.93
CA ILE A 214 -3.92 4.08 14.64
C ILE A 214 -3.64 2.59 14.55
N THR A 215 -4.68 1.78 14.42
CA THR A 215 -4.58 0.34 14.23
C THR A 215 -4.87 0.00 12.79
N ASN A 216 -3.91 -0.61 12.11
CA ASN A 216 -4.13 -1.20 10.80
C ASN A 216 -4.28 -2.72 10.91
N SER A 217 -5.18 -3.29 10.10
CA SER A 217 -5.37 -4.73 10.01
C SER A 217 -5.03 -5.21 8.61
N LEU A 218 -4.06 -6.13 8.53
CA LEU A 218 -3.76 -6.90 7.35
C LEU A 218 -4.33 -8.31 7.50
N HIS A 219 -4.81 -8.87 6.40
CA HIS A 219 -5.30 -10.22 6.30
C HIS A 219 -4.25 -11.12 5.65
N VAL A 220 -3.96 -12.23 6.29
CA VAL A 220 -3.06 -13.26 5.78
C VAL A 220 -3.91 -14.48 5.42
N SER A 221 -3.84 -14.92 4.17
CA SER A 221 -4.60 -16.08 3.70
C SER A 221 -4.26 -17.32 4.51
N THR A 222 -5.27 -18.13 4.82
CA THR A 222 -5.07 -19.45 5.46
C THR A 222 -4.36 -20.46 4.54
N GLN A 223 -4.26 -20.13 3.24
CA GLN A 223 -3.50 -20.90 2.27
C GLN A 223 -2.01 -20.53 2.24
N ALA A 224 -1.63 -19.41 2.87
CA ALA A 224 -0.22 -19.09 3.05
C ALA A 224 0.42 -20.13 3.98
N GLY A 225 1.68 -20.46 3.71
CA GLY A 225 2.48 -21.29 4.62
C GLY A 225 2.65 -20.65 6.00
N PRO A 226 3.21 -21.38 6.98
CA PRO A 226 3.42 -20.84 8.32
C PRO A 226 4.42 -19.68 8.28
N ILE A 227 3.94 -18.46 8.52
CA ILE A 227 4.78 -17.26 8.66
C ILE A 227 5.28 -17.18 10.11
N GLN A 228 6.60 -17.02 10.28
CA GLN A 228 7.16 -16.81 11.61
C GLN A 228 6.98 -15.36 12.05
N PHE A 229 6.50 -15.16 13.27
CA PHE A 229 6.32 -13.81 13.82
C PHE A 229 7.61 -13.00 13.88
N ALA A 230 8.75 -13.66 14.10
CA ALA A 230 10.06 -13.01 14.06
C ALA A 230 10.37 -12.38 12.68
N ASP A 231 9.94 -13.01 11.58
CA ASP A 231 10.15 -12.47 10.23
C ASP A 231 9.29 -11.22 10.00
N ILE A 232 8.05 -11.23 10.50
CA ILE A 232 7.16 -10.07 10.49
C ILE A 232 7.80 -8.92 11.27
N VAL A 233 8.24 -9.17 12.50
CA VAL A 233 8.90 -8.18 13.37
C VAL A 233 10.15 -7.60 12.70
N ASN A 234 10.99 -8.45 12.09
CA ASN A 234 12.19 -8.02 11.39
C ASN A 234 11.86 -7.12 10.19
N CYS A 235 10.84 -7.48 9.40
CA CYS A 235 10.36 -6.67 8.28
C CYS A 235 9.86 -5.30 8.73
N VAL A 236 9.00 -5.26 9.75
CA VAL A 236 8.46 -4.01 10.30
C VAL A 236 9.60 -3.14 10.87
N SER A 237 10.49 -3.73 11.67
CA SER A 237 11.63 -3.02 12.28
C SER A 237 12.58 -2.43 11.25
N ALA A 238 12.96 -3.20 10.22
CA ALA A 238 13.85 -2.74 9.18
C ALA A 238 13.23 -1.60 8.37
N THR A 239 11.95 -1.72 8.03
CA THR A 239 11.20 -0.70 7.27
C THR A 239 11.03 0.57 8.10
N ALA A 240 10.58 0.46 9.35
CA ALA A 240 10.40 1.59 10.25
C ALA A 240 11.71 2.36 10.48
N ARG A 241 12.83 1.66 10.69
CA ARG A 241 14.15 2.28 10.85
C ARG A 241 14.56 3.09 9.64
N SER A 242 14.32 2.58 8.43
CA SER A 242 14.61 3.29 7.17
C SER A 242 13.80 4.58 7.07
N LEU A 243 12.50 4.50 7.34
CA LEU A 243 11.56 5.61 7.23
C LEU A 243 11.78 6.70 8.29
N ARG A 244 12.33 6.32 9.46
CA ARG A 244 12.67 7.25 10.56
C ARG A 244 14.03 7.92 10.39
N SER A 245 14.74 7.67 9.29
CA SER A 245 16.05 8.28 9.08
C SER A 245 15.94 9.81 8.91
N PRO A 246 16.97 10.59 9.32
CA PRO A 246 16.88 12.05 9.29
C PRO A 246 16.55 12.64 7.92
N GLY A 247 17.05 12.03 6.84
CA GLY A 247 16.76 12.49 5.47
C GLY A 247 15.30 12.26 5.07
N ILE A 248 14.68 11.16 5.52
CA ILE A 248 13.27 10.88 5.24
C ILE A 248 12.35 11.76 6.10
N ASN A 249 12.69 11.97 7.37
CA ASN A 249 11.96 12.90 8.23
C ASN A 249 11.97 14.33 7.67
N GLN A 250 13.11 14.78 7.11
CA GLN A 250 13.19 16.06 6.43
C GLN A 250 12.26 16.12 5.21
N ARG A 251 12.25 15.09 4.36
CA ARG A 251 11.35 15.01 3.20
C ARG A 251 9.88 15.00 3.60
N PHE A 252 9.54 14.31 4.69
CA PHE A 252 8.18 14.31 5.24
C PHE A 252 7.78 15.70 5.77
N ALA A 253 8.70 16.40 6.45
CA ALA A 253 8.48 17.79 6.85
C ALA A 253 8.24 18.69 5.63
N ASP A 254 9.07 18.57 4.59
CA ASP A 254 8.96 19.35 3.35
C ASP A 254 7.63 19.07 2.62
N TYR A 255 7.19 17.81 2.57
CA TYR A 255 5.88 17.41 2.03
C TYR A 255 4.75 18.20 2.71
N LEU A 256 4.70 18.18 4.05
CA LEU A 256 3.66 18.88 4.81
C LEU A 256 3.81 20.41 4.75
N HIS A 257 5.03 20.92 4.77
CA HIS A 257 5.30 22.36 4.69
C HIS A 257 4.83 22.95 3.36
N ASN A 258 4.84 22.17 2.28
CA ASN A 258 4.44 22.61 0.95
C ASN A 258 2.97 22.30 0.61
N VAL A 259 2.16 21.88 1.57
CA VAL A 259 0.73 21.59 1.35
C VAL A 259 -0.02 22.83 0.85
N SER A 260 -0.73 22.65 -0.27
CA SER A 260 -1.73 23.60 -0.77
C SER A 260 -2.99 22.85 -1.20
N TYR A 261 -4.08 23.11 -0.48
CA TYR A 261 -5.41 22.57 -0.81
C TYR A 261 -6.02 23.16 -2.09
N ASN A 262 -5.50 24.29 -2.57
CA ASN A 262 -5.99 24.95 -3.78
C ASN A 262 -5.14 24.58 -5.00
N ASP A 263 -3.83 24.54 -4.85
CA ASP A 263 -2.91 24.35 -5.98
C ASP A 263 -2.58 22.88 -6.22
N SER A 264 -2.56 22.08 -5.14
CA SER A 264 -2.20 20.65 -5.18
C SER A 264 -3.12 19.81 -4.27
N PRO A 265 -4.45 19.85 -4.47
CA PRO A 265 -5.40 19.17 -3.57
C PRO A 265 -5.16 17.65 -3.47
N LEU A 266 -4.68 17.01 -4.54
CA LEU A 266 -4.43 15.56 -4.60
C LEU A 266 -3.19 15.10 -3.82
N THR A 267 -2.33 16.03 -3.40
CA THR A 267 -1.14 15.73 -2.60
C THR A 267 -1.28 16.28 -1.17
N ALA A 268 -2.41 16.87 -0.81
CA ALA A 268 -2.62 17.39 0.53
C ALA A 268 -3.20 16.29 1.44
N PRO A 269 -2.89 16.30 2.75
CA PRO A 269 -3.56 15.44 3.72
C PRO A 269 -5.07 15.63 3.68
N ASP A 270 -5.84 14.55 3.75
CA ASP A 270 -7.31 14.58 3.65
C ASP A 270 -7.93 15.36 4.82
N VAL A 271 -8.53 16.52 4.51
CA VAL A 271 -9.14 17.42 5.51
C VAL A 271 -10.35 16.79 6.17
N ASP A 272 -11.18 16.09 5.39
CA ASP A 272 -12.41 15.49 5.88
C ASP A 272 -12.07 14.36 6.84
N ARG A 273 -11.05 13.57 6.50
CA ARG A 273 -10.53 12.52 7.37
C ARG A 273 -9.93 13.08 8.66
N LEU A 274 -9.09 14.12 8.60
CA LEU A 274 -8.53 14.75 9.81
C LEU A 274 -9.61 15.34 10.72
N LEU A 275 -10.62 15.99 10.13
CA LEU A 275 -11.73 16.53 10.91
C LEU A 275 -12.57 15.41 11.56
N SER A 276 -12.82 14.33 10.83
CA SER A 276 -13.55 13.16 11.34
C SER A 276 -12.78 12.44 12.45
N ASP A 277 -11.49 12.18 12.24
CA ASP A 277 -10.65 11.39 13.13
C ASP A 277 -10.21 12.18 14.37
N LEU A 278 -9.85 13.46 14.20
CA LEU A 278 -9.23 14.27 15.25
C LEU A 278 -10.14 15.39 15.77
N GLY A 279 -11.18 15.78 15.03
CA GLY A 279 -11.90 17.03 15.27
C GLY A 279 -11.06 18.28 14.97
N ILE A 280 -9.98 18.14 14.18
CA ILE A 280 -9.03 19.22 13.88
C ILE A 280 -9.12 19.57 12.39
N LEU A 281 -9.39 20.84 12.10
CA LEU A 281 -9.27 21.39 10.75
C LEU A 281 -7.92 22.10 10.61
N LEU A 282 -7.07 21.58 9.73
CA LEU A 282 -5.73 22.10 9.51
C LEU A 282 -5.51 22.44 8.03
N GLY A 283 -5.43 23.74 7.72
CA GLY A 283 -5.09 24.23 6.38
C GLY A 283 -3.57 24.28 6.16
N GLY A 284 -3.14 24.62 4.94
CA GLY A 284 -1.71 24.69 4.59
C GLY A 284 -0.88 25.63 5.49
N ALA A 285 -1.46 26.72 6.00
CA ALA A 285 -0.79 27.57 6.98
C ALA A 285 -0.56 26.88 8.33
N GLY A 286 -1.50 26.02 8.75
CA GLY A 286 -1.37 25.22 9.96
C GLY A 286 -0.30 24.15 9.81
N TRP A 287 -0.29 23.43 8.68
CA TRP A 287 0.78 22.47 8.36
C TRP A 287 2.16 23.13 8.38
N ARG A 288 2.33 24.28 7.72
CA ARG A 288 3.59 25.04 7.74
C ARG A 288 4.06 25.42 9.15
N ALA A 289 3.14 25.70 10.06
CA ALA A 289 3.48 26.09 11.42
C ALA A 289 3.99 24.93 12.28
N ILE A 290 3.53 23.70 12.00
CA ILE A 290 3.85 22.52 12.82
C ILE A 290 4.85 21.58 12.16
N ALA A 291 4.90 21.50 10.82
CA ALA A 291 5.79 20.62 10.07
C ALA A 291 7.22 21.16 10.01
N THR A 292 7.88 21.21 11.17
CA THR A 292 9.30 21.48 11.30
C THR A 292 10.07 20.15 11.43
N PRO A 293 11.33 20.08 10.97
CA PRO A 293 12.14 18.87 11.14
C PRO A 293 12.22 18.41 12.60
N ASP A 294 12.34 19.34 13.55
CA ASP A 294 12.36 19.05 14.98
C ASP A 294 11.05 18.38 15.43
N ASN A 295 9.90 18.94 15.08
CA ASN A 295 8.61 18.35 15.45
C ASN A 295 8.39 16.98 14.81
N ILE A 296 8.82 16.78 13.55
CA ILE A 296 8.74 15.46 12.90
C ILE A 296 9.64 14.45 13.61
N ASN A 297 10.88 14.82 13.95
CA ASN A 297 11.79 13.94 14.68
C ASN A 297 11.24 13.59 16.06
N ASP A 298 10.71 14.56 16.79
CA ASP A 298 10.09 14.35 18.10
C ASP A 298 8.89 13.41 18.01
N VAL A 299 8.00 13.62 17.03
CA VAL A 299 6.85 12.71 16.78
C VAL A 299 7.33 11.32 16.40
N ALA A 300 8.35 11.20 15.55
CA ALA A 300 8.90 9.94 15.12
C ALA A 300 9.47 9.12 16.30
N GLN A 301 10.17 9.79 17.22
CA GLN A 301 10.72 9.18 18.44
C GLN A 301 9.62 8.79 19.43
N ALA A 302 8.60 9.63 19.59
CA ALA A 302 7.48 9.39 20.50
C ALA A 302 6.41 8.42 19.93
N THR A 303 6.60 7.89 18.72
CA THR A 303 5.66 6.95 18.10
C THR A 303 6.18 5.53 18.28
N GLU A 304 5.44 4.72 19.01
CA GLU A 304 5.67 3.27 19.13
C GLU A 304 4.92 2.53 18.00
N ILE A 305 5.50 1.44 17.51
CA ILE A 305 4.82 0.52 16.59
C ILE A 305 4.68 -0.82 17.29
N ILE A 306 3.47 -1.33 17.44
CA ILE A 306 3.19 -2.62 18.09
C ILE A 306 2.66 -3.58 17.03
N VAL A 307 3.36 -4.68 16.82
CA VAL A 307 2.97 -5.73 15.87
C VAL A 307 2.27 -6.84 16.63
N LYS A 308 1.12 -7.31 16.14
CA LYS A 308 0.40 -8.46 16.70
C LYS A 308 0.04 -9.47 15.62
N TYR A 309 0.33 -10.75 15.88
CA TYR A 309 -0.05 -11.85 15.00
C TYR A 309 -0.35 -13.10 15.82
N GLY A 310 -1.56 -13.65 15.65
CA GLY A 310 -2.04 -14.71 16.52
C GLY A 310 -2.02 -14.29 17.99
N ASN A 311 -1.34 -15.07 18.85
CA ASN A 311 -1.19 -14.77 20.28
C ASN A 311 0.09 -14.01 20.63
N GLN A 312 0.87 -13.59 19.62
CA GLN A 312 2.17 -12.93 19.79
C GLN A 312 2.04 -11.42 19.58
N SER A 313 2.85 -10.66 20.32
CA SER A 313 2.89 -9.20 20.27
C SER A 313 4.29 -8.71 20.58
N GLU A 314 4.74 -7.68 19.87
CA GLU A 314 6.06 -7.05 20.09
C GLU A 314 5.99 -5.54 19.83
N VAL A 315 6.73 -4.77 20.63
CA VAL A 315 6.88 -3.32 20.46
C VAL A 315 8.18 -3.07 19.71
N ILE A 316 8.10 -2.28 18.64
CA ILE A 316 9.22 -1.90 17.78
C ILE A 316 9.67 -0.49 18.19
N GLU A 317 10.94 -0.37 18.56
CA GLU A 317 11.63 0.89 18.86
C GLU A 317 12.18 1.57 17.59
#